data_AF-A0A6C0LL06-F1
#
_entry.id   AF-A0A6C0LL06-F1
#
_cell.length_a   1.000
_cell.length_b   1.000
_cell.length_c   1.000
_cell.angle_alpha   90.00
_cell.angle_beta   90.00
_cell.angle_gamma   90.00
#
_symmetry.space_group_name_H-M   'P 1'
#
loop_
_entity.id
_entity.type
_entity.pdbx_description
1 polymer ?
#
loop_
_entity_poly.entity_id
_entity_poly.type
_entity_poly.pdbx_seq_one_letter_code
_entity_poly.pdbx_strand_id
1 'polypeptide(L)'
;MCWNASVSLNTYLFSTFASLFAYSNGVTNLLGLIFYQSFVIMQLIEYFIWTKTFSNRLLSQIALFVVLCQPILNILKIEKRPDWIPYLLVAYFVFIAILYTVVIPFNTIEFSSTPSKNGHLSWNWFKLNIYAIVILYAFLAVRWIIDEMYPTFLFITSILIVSIILYKETHTWGSMWCWIANALSFYLILRVFYNDLCKI
;
A
#
# COMPACT_ATOMS: atom_id res chain seq x y z
N MET A 1 -7.25 10.67 -7.92
CA MET A 1 -5.96 11.32 -7.61
C MET A 1 -6.15 12.19 -6.37
N CYS A 2 -5.50 11.87 -5.26
CA CYS A 2 -5.82 12.46 -3.96
C CYS A 2 -5.02 13.75 -3.75
N TRP A 3 -5.58 14.84 -4.28
CA TRP A 3 -4.97 16.18 -4.30
C TRP A 3 -5.56 17.12 -3.25
N ASN A 4 -6.56 16.63 -2.51
CA ASN A 4 -7.22 17.37 -1.45
C ASN A 4 -7.96 16.40 -0.50
N ALA A 5 -8.41 16.95 0.63
CA ALA A 5 -9.16 16.23 1.65
C ALA A 5 -10.39 15.49 1.10
N SER A 6 -11.22 16.15 0.27
CA SER A 6 -12.45 15.56 -0.25
C SER A 6 -12.18 14.31 -1.08
N VAL A 7 -11.17 14.33 -1.95
CA VAL A 7 -10.84 13.17 -2.77
C VAL A 7 -10.27 12.03 -1.92
N SER A 8 -9.42 12.34 -0.93
CA SER A 8 -8.91 11.34 0.01
C SER A 8 -10.05 10.67 0.80
N LEU A 9 -11.02 11.44 1.31
CA LEU A 9 -12.17 10.91 2.04
C LEU A 9 -13.09 10.07 1.15
N ASN A 10 -13.42 10.56 -0.05
CA ASN A 10 -14.27 9.82 -0.99
C ASN A 10 -13.61 8.50 -1.41
N THR A 11 -12.29 8.52 -1.67
CA THR A 11 -11.54 7.30 -1.99
C THR A 11 -11.55 6.32 -0.81
N TYR A 12 -11.36 6.82 0.42
CA TYR A 12 -11.45 6.00 1.63
C TYR A 12 -12.82 5.33 1.77
N LEU A 13 -13.91 6.11 1.66
CA LEU A 13 -15.27 5.60 1.82
C LEU A 13 -15.62 4.59 0.72
N PHE A 14 -15.33 4.92 -0.54
CA PHE A 14 -15.58 4.04 -1.67
C PHE A 14 -14.79 2.72 -1.54
N SER A 15 -13.51 2.80 -1.18
CA SER A 15 -12.67 1.61 -1.07
C SER A 15 -13.00 0.76 0.15
N THR A 16 -13.43 1.40 1.24
CA THR A 16 -13.95 0.70 2.42
C THR A 16 -15.21 -0.07 2.06
N PHE A 17 -16.16 0.58 1.37
CA PHE A 17 -17.35 -0.07 0.87
C PHE A 17 -17.01 -1.26 -0.05
N ALA A 18 -16.16 -1.04 -1.06
CA ALA A 18 -15.78 -2.08 -2.03
C ALA A 18 -15.15 -3.31 -1.35
N SER A 19 -14.24 -3.10 -0.40
CA SER A 19 -13.58 -4.19 0.33
C SER A 19 -14.51 -4.95 1.27
N LEU A 20 -15.41 -4.26 1.98
CA LEU A 20 -16.42 -4.91 2.82
C LEU A 20 -17.45 -5.65 1.97
N PHE A 21 -17.89 -5.05 0.86
CA PHE A 21 -18.81 -5.68 -0.09
C PHE A 21 -18.22 -6.98 -0.67
N ALA A 22 -16.94 -6.97 -1.05
CA ALA A 22 -16.24 -8.17 -1.50
C ALA A 22 -16.11 -9.24 -0.40
N TYR A 23 -15.84 -8.83 0.85
CA TYR A 23 -15.79 -9.75 1.98
C TYR A 23 -17.16 -10.40 2.27
N SER A 24 -18.23 -9.60 2.32
CA SER A 24 -19.60 -10.08 2.56
C SER A 24 -20.09 -11.05 1.48
N ASN A 25 -19.61 -10.94 0.24
CA ASN A 25 -19.94 -11.85 -0.86
C ASN A 25 -18.95 -13.01 -1.04
N GLY A 26 -18.02 -13.21 -0.09
CA GLY A 26 -17.09 -14.34 -0.12
C GLY A 26 -16.00 -14.26 -1.20
N VAL A 27 -15.78 -13.08 -1.81
CA VAL A 27 -14.69 -12.87 -2.78
C VAL A 27 -13.33 -12.86 -2.11
N THR A 28 -13.27 -12.43 -0.85
CA THR A 28 -12.05 -12.38 -0.04
C THR A 28 -12.34 -12.89 1.37
N ASN A 29 -11.31 -13.44 2.03
CA ASN A 29 -11.35 -13.77 3.45
C ASN A 29 -10.94 -12.57 4.34
N LEU A 30 -10.98 -12.75 5.66
CA LEU A 30 -10.64 -11.71 6.64
C LEU A 30 -9.21 -11.18 6.45
N LEU A 31 -8.24 -12.05 6.23
CA LEU A 31 -6.84 -11.64 6.01
C LEU A 31 -6.70 -10.80 4.73
N GLY A 32 -7.43 -11.17 3.67
CA GLY A 32 -7.50 -10.38 2.46
C GLY A 32 -8.15 -9.02 2.66
N LEU A 33 -9.23 -8.95 3.44
CA LEU A 33 -9.86 -7.69 3.84
C LEU A 33 -8.88 -6.78 4.60
N ILE A 34 -8.18 -7.30 5.60
CA ILE A 34 -7.17 -6.56 6.37
C ILE A 34 -6.04 -6.06 5.46
N PHE A 35 -5.57 -6.90 4.54
CA PHE A 35 -4.57 -6.50 3.55
C PHE A 35 -5.06 -5.35 2.67
N TYR A 36 -6.28 -5.41 2.11
CA TYR A 36 -6.81 -4.29 1.31
C TYR A 36 -6.99 -3.03 2.15
N GLN A 37 -7.51 -3.17 3.37
CA GLN A 37 -7.69 -2.06 4.31
C GLN A 37 -6.38 -1.35 4.65
N SER A 38 -5.23 -2.05 4.64
CA SER A 38 -3.92 -1.40 4.83
C SER A 38 -3.55 -0.41 3.72
N PHE A 39 -4.11 -0.51 2.52
CA PHE A 39 -3.98 0.52 1.47
C PHE A 39 -5.06 1.60 1.60
N VAL A 40 -6.28 1.21 1.96
CA VAL A 40 -7.43 2.11 2.10
C VAL A 40 -7.22 3.11 3.26
N ILE A 41 -6.69 2.65 4.39
CA ILE A 41 -6.44 3.50 5.57
C ILE A 41 -5.47 4.65 5.27
N MET A 42 -4.55 4.47 4.31
CA MET A 42 -3.65 5.56 3.88
C MET A 42 -4.44 6.77 3.36
N GLN A 43 -5.60 6.55 2.75
CA GLN A 43 -6.47 7.63 2.24
C GLN A 43 -7.16 8.37 3.39
N LEU A 44 -7.52 7.67 4.45
CA LEU A 44 -8.03 8.32 5.67
C LEU A 44 -6.94 9.14 6.37
N ILE A 45 -5.71 8.63 6.42
CA ILE A 45 -4.56 9.34 6.99
C ILE A 45 -4.29 10.61 6.17
N GLU A 46 -4.26 10.53 4.85
CA GLU A 46 -4.11 11.70 3.97
C GLU A 46 -5.22 12.72 4.18
N TYR A 47 -6.48 12.29 4.31
CA TYR A 47 -7.59 13.19 4.62
C TYR A 47 -7.31 14.01 5.87
N PHE A 48 -6.91 13.35 6.97
CA PHE A 48 -6.62 14.04 8.22
C PHE A 48 -5.38 14.94 8.16
N ILE A 49 -4.40 14.60 7.32
CA ILE A 49 -3.25 15.47 7.04
C ILE A 49 -3.72 16.74 6.32
N TRP A 50 -4.56 16.60 5.28
CA TRP A 50 -5.09 17.73 4.51
C TRP A 50 -5.94 18.69 5.34
N THR A 51 -6.79 18.14 6.21
CA THR A 51 -7.65 18.95 7.10
C THR A 51 -6.91 19.50 8.31
N LYS A 52 -5.65 19.09 8.53
CA LYS A 52 -4.84 19.45 9.71
C LYS A 52 -5.54 19.10 11.03
N THR A 53 -6.37 18.06 11.04
CA THR A 53 -7.16 17.66 12.22
C THR A 53 -6.28 17.07 13.31
N PHE A 54 -5.24 16.32 12.92
CA PHE A 54 -4.28 15.73 13.86
C PHE A 54 -2.85 16.17 13.55
N SER A 55 -1.94 15.89 14.48
CA SER A 55 -0.51 16.14 14.30
C SER A 55 0.00 15.40 13.06
N ASN A 56 0.56 16.16 12.12
CA ASN A 56 1.18 15.64 10.91
C ASN A 56 2.27 14.61 11.23
N ARG A 57 3.04 14.84 12.30
CA ARG A 57 4.08 13.90 12.75
C ARG A 57 3.51 12.56 13.20
N LEU A 58 2.43 12.59 13.97
CA LEU A 58 1.75 11.37 14.44
C LEU A 58 1.13 10.60 13.27
N LEU A 59 0.39 11.30 12.41
CA LEU A 59 -0.23 10.71 11.22
C LEU A 59 0.80 10.14 10.26
N SER A 60 1.94 10.81 10.11
CA SER A 60 3.11 10.26 9.46
C SER A 60 3.48 8.96 10.18
N GLN A 61 3.97 8.95 11.42
CA GLN A 61 4.38 7.69 12.09
C GLN A 61 3.41 6.49 11.92
N ILE A 62 2.11 6.73 12.04
CA ILE A 62 1.06 5.73 11.79
C ILE A 62 1.10 5.20 10.35
N ALA A 63 1.17 6.08 9.35
CA ALA A 63 1.28 5.64 7.95
C ALA A 63 2.57 4.84 7.68
N LEU A 64 3.71 5.08 8.37
CA LEU A 64 4.93 4.28 8.15
C LEU A 64 4.65 2.87 8.62
N PHE A 65 4.08 2.78 9.82
CA PHE A 65 3.72 1.53 10.43
C PHE A 65 2.76 0.73 9.54
N VAL A 66 1.73 1.38 9.00
CA VAL A 66 0.81 0.76 8.04
C VAL A 66 1.55 0.23 6.81
N VAL A 67 2.42 1.04 6.21
CA VAL A 67 3.21 0.63 5.03
C VAL A 67 4.14 -0.54 5.35
N LEU A 68 4.77 -0.56 6.54
CA LEU A 68 5.61 -1.66 6.98
C LEU A 68 4.82 -2.95 7.29
N CYS A 69 3.52 -2.84 7.57
CA CYS A 69 2.64 -4.00 7.74
C CYS A 69 2.17 -4.59 6.39
N GLN A 70 2.19 -3.83 5.30
CA GLN A 70 1.72 -4.32 3.98
C GLN A 70 2.46 -5.58 3.50
N PRO A 71 3.82 -5.66 3.55
CA PRO A 71 4.54 -6.88 3.18
C PRO A 71 4.23 -8.06 4.11
N ILE A 72 4.10 -7.81 5.42
CA ILE A 72 3.75 -8.85 6.40
C ILE A 72 2.41 -9.48 6.04
N LEU A 73 1.39 -8.64 5.83
CA LEU A 73 0.05 -9.09 5.45
C LEU A 73 0.04 -9.80 4.10
N ASN A 74 0.88 -9.40 3.14
CA ASN A 74 0.96 -10.10 1.87
C ASN A 74 1.68 -11.46 1.99
N ILE A 75 2.77 -11.55 2.76
CA ILE A 75 3.48 -12.82 3.01
C ILE A 75 2.55 -13.82 3.71
N LEU A 76 1.77 -13.38 4.70
CA LEU A 76 0.80 -14.24 5.40
C LEU A 76 -0.31 -14.80 4.49
N LYS A 77 -0.52 -14.21 3.30
CA LYS A 77 -1.52 -14.65 2.31
C LYS A 77 -0.97 -15.63 1.28
N ILE A 78 0.25 -16.13 1.43
CA ILE A 78 0.80 -17.17 0.55
C ILE A 78 -0.02 -18.45 0.73
N GLU A 79 -0.53 -18.99 -0.38
CA GLU A 79 -1.40 -20.18 -0.37
C GLU A 79 -0.69 -21.41 -0.93
N LYS A 80 0.16 -21.26 -1.96
CA LYS A 80 0.81 -22.42 -2.61
C LYS A 80 1.96 -23.02 -1.82
N ARG A 81 2.69 -22.22 -1.04
CA ARG A 81 3.85 -22.63 -0.24
C ARG A 81 3.80 -21.99 1.16
N PRO A 82 2.81 -22.33 2.00
CA PRO A 82 2.66 -21.73 3.33
C PRO A 82 3.88 -21.99 4.23
N ASP A 83 4.61 -23.09 4.01
CA ASP A 83 5.82 -23.46 4.74
C ASP A 83 6.94 -22.40 4.61
N TRP A 84 6.89 -21.55 3.58
CA TRP A 84 7.87 -20.50 3.33
C TRP A 84 7.61 -19.23 4.14
N ILE A 85 6.39 -19.07 4.70
CA ILE A 85 5.96 -17.88 5.43
C ILE A 85 6.92 -17.51 6.57
N PRO A 86 7.34 -18.43 7.47
CA PRO A 86 8.23 -18.07 8.58
C PRO A 86 9.58 -17.53 8.09
N TYR A 87 10.15 -18.14 7.06
CA TYR A 87 11.44 -17.73 6.49
C TYR A 87 11.36 -16.35 5.83
N LEU A 88 10.28 -16.10 5.08
CA LEU A 88 10.04 -14.81 4.44
C LEU A 88 9.79 -13.70 5.46
N LEU A 89 9.07 -13.99 6.54
CA LEU A 89 8.87 -13.04 7.65
C LEU A 89 10.18 -12.74 8.35
N VAL A 90 11.00 -13.75 8.68
CA VAL A 90 12.32 -13.54 9.28
C VAL A 90 13.20 -12.70 8.36
N ALA A 91 13.26 -13.02 7.06
CA ALA A 91 14.01 -12.25 6.07
C ALA A 91 13.52 -10.80 6.01
N TYR A 92 12.20 -10.58 6.04
CA TYR A 92 11.62 -9.24 6.06
C TYR A 92 11.97 -8.46 7.34
N PHE A 93 11.85 -9.07 8.51
CA PHE A 93 12.21 -8.42 9.78
C PHE A 93 13.70 -8.09 9.86
N VAL A 94 14.58 -8.99 9.41
CA VAL A 94 16.02 -8.73 9.31
C VAL A 94 16.29 -7.57 8.37
N PHE A 95 15.63 -7.53 7.20
CA PHE A 95 15.75 -6.41 6.27
C PHE A 95 15.30 -5.09 6.89
N ILE A 96 14.14 -5.04 7.54
CA ILE A 96 13.63 -3.83 8.21
C ILE A 96 14.56 -3.38 9.34
N ALA A 97 15.10 -4.32 10.13
CA ALA A 97 16.07 -4.03 11.17
C ALA A 97 17.34 -3.39 10.56
N ILE A 98 17.93 -4.00 9.52
CA ILE A 98 19.11 -3.44 8.84
C ILE A 98 18.80 -2.07 8.23
N LEU A 99 17.66 -1.94 7.55
CA LEU A 99 17.26 -0.71 6.88
C LEU A 99 17.19 0.45 7.88
N TYR A 100 16.54 0.28 9.03
CA TYR A 100 16.31 1.38 9.97
C TYR A 100 17.34 1.53 11.09
N THR A 101 18.33 0.62 11.17
CA THR A 101 19.46 0.75 12.10
C THR A 101 20.73 1.18 11.39
N VAL A 102 21.00 0.68 10.18
CA VAL A 102 22.26 0.90 9.47
C VAL A 102 22.10 1.89 8.31
N VAL A 103 21.08 1.70 7.46
CA VAL A 103 20.97 2.45 6.20
C VAL A 103 20.29 3.81 6.40
N ILE A 104 19.18 3.82 7.13
CA ILE A 104 18.35 5.00 7.43
C ILE A 104 18.04 4.97 8.93
N PRO A 105 19.00 5.34 9.79
CA PRO A 105 18.81 5.29 11.24
C PRO A 105 17.52 6.02 11.65
N PHE A 106 16.71 5.42 12.53
CA PHE A 106 15.39 5.95 12.94
C PHE A 106 15.38 7.43 13.34
N ASN A 107 16.46 7.93 13.96
CA ASN A 107 16.60 9.32 14.37
C ASN A 107 16.76 10.31 13.20
N THR A 108 17.08 9.83 12.00
CA THR A 108 17.21 10.63 10.78
C THR A 108 15.91 10.74 9.98
N ILE A 109 14.88 9.97 10.35
CA ILE A 109 13.61 9.95 9.62
C ILE A 109 12.80 11.21 9.92
N GLU A 110 12.52 11.97 8.86
CA GLU A 110 11.64 13.11 8.93
C GLU A 110 10.17 12.66 8.85
N PHE A 111 9.54 12.50 10.02
CA PHE A 111 8.13 12.16 10.14
C PHE A 111 7.26 13.39 9.84
N SER A 112 7.19 13.79 8.58
CA SER A 112 6.34 14.86 8.11
C SER A 112 5.87 14.62 6.68
N SER A 113 4.76 15.24 6.33
CA SER A 113 4.26 15.30 4.96
C SER A 113 3.95 16.74 4.57
N THR A 114 4.26 17.12 3.34
CA THR A 114 4.05 18.48 2.82
C THR A 114 3.36 18.45 1.47
N PRO A 115 2.41 19.35 1.19
CA PRO A 115 1.92 19.56 -0.17
C PRO A 115 3.10 19.90 -1.09
N SER A 116 3.22 19.16 -2.18
CA SER A 116 4.28 19.36 -3.16
C SER A 116 3.78 20.15 -4.37
N LYS A 117 4.71 20.53 -5.26
CA LYS A 117 4.41 21.39 -6.41
C LYS A 117 3.39 20.80 -7.39
N ASN A 118 3.24 19.48 -7.41
CA ASN A 118 2.27 18.78 -8.27
C ASN A 118 0.88 18.61 -7.59
N GLY A 119 0.67 19.22 -6.41
CA GLY A 119 -0.60 19.13 -5.66
C GLY A 119 -0.74 17.85 -4.81
N HIS A 120 0.24 16.95 -4.83
CA HIS A 120 0.22 15.74 -4.00
C HIS A 120 0.89 15.94 -2.65
N LEU A 121 0.52 15.14 -1.66
CA LEU A 121 1.28 15.01 -0.42
C LEU A 121 2.63 14.33 -0.69
N SER A 122 3.71 15.07 -0.49
CA SER A 122 5.05 14.49 -0.39
C SER A 122 5.24 13.96 1.02
N TRP A 123 5.70 12.73 1.14
CA TRP A 123 6.06 12.17 2.44
C TRP A 123 7.57 12.22 2.64
N ASN A 124 8.03 12.93 3.67
CA ASN A 124 9.44 13.29 3.81
C ASN A 124 10.31 12.19 4.41
N TRP A 125 9.71 11.16 5.00
CA TRP A 125 10.39 9.93 5.37
C TRP A 125 10.90 9.10 4.18
N PHE A 126 10.48 9.46 2.96
CA PHE A 126 10.91 8.89 1.68
C PHE A 126 11.92 9.80 0.99
N LYS A 127 12.85 10.40 1.75
CA LYS A 127 14.18 10.75 1.21
C LYS A 127 15.00 9.46 0.98
N LEU A 128 14.35 8.48 0.37
CA LEU A 128 14.70 7.08 0.38
C LEU A 128 15.57 6.78 -0.83
N ASN A 129 16.61 5.99 -0.59
CA ASN A 129 17.38 5.36 -1.64
C ASN A 129 16.44 4.43 -2.45
N ILE A 130 16.38 4.61 -3.77
CA ILE A 130 15.54 3.81 -4.68
C ILE A 130 15.71 2.30 -4.47
N TYR A 131 16.90 1.85 -4.06
CA TYR A 131 17.16 0.44 -3.75
C TYR A 131 16.28 -0.09 -2.61
N ALA A 132 16.03 0.68 -1.56
CA ALA A 132 15.20 0.25 -0.44
C ALA A 132 13.73 0.08 -0.85
N ILE A 133 13.25 0.90 -1.79
CA ILE A 133 11.90 0.80 -2.37
C ILE A 133 11.78 -0.46 -3.22
N VAL A 134 12.79 -0.73 -4.05
CA VAL A 134 12.84 -1.94 -4.89
C VAL A 134 12.88 -3.20 -4.01
N ILE A 135 13.63 -3.18 -2.90
CA ILE A 135 13.67 -4.33 -1.98
C ILE A 135 12.33 -4.48 -1.23
N LEU A 136 11.73 -3.39 -0.75
CA LEU A 136 10.39 -3.44 -0.12
C LEU A 136 9.34 -3.99 -1.10
N TYR A 137 9.42 -3.56 -2.35
CA TYR A 137 8.60 -4.10 -3.43
C TYR A 137 8.88 -5.59 -3.67
N ALA A 138 10.13 -6.05 -3.64
CA ALA A 138 10.46 -7.45 -3.82
C ALA A 138 9.79 -8.34 -2.75
N PHE A 139 9.76 -7.88 -1.49
CA PHE A 139 9.00 -8.56 -0.42
C PHE A 139 7.49 -8.54 -0.64
N LEU A 140 6.94 -7.47 -1.22
CA LEU A 140 5.54 -7.48 -1.66
C LEU A 140 5.32 -8.46 -2.83
N ALA A 141 6.23 -8.50 -3.81
CA ALA A 141 6.08 -9.28 -5.02
C ALA A 141 6.26 -10.80 -4.81
N VAL A 142 6.97 -11.21 -3.76
CA VAL A 142 7.31 -12.61 -3.50
C VAL A 142 6.08 -13.53 -3.52
N ARG A 143 4.97 -13.07 -2.93
CA ARG A 143 3.71 -13.81 -2.92
C ARG A 143 3.21 -14.06 -4.34
N TRP A 144 3.20 -13.04 -5.20
CA TRP A 144 2.66 -13.18 -6.55
C TRP A 144 3.49 -14.12 -7.41
N ILE A 145 4.77 -14.28 -7.11
CA ILE A 145 5.63 -15.27 -7.77
C ILE A 145 5.32 -16.67 -7.24
N ILE A 146 5.27 -16.85 -5.91
CA ILE A 146 5.02 -18.15 -5.26
C ILE A 146 3.63 -18.69 -5.59
N ASP A 147 2.60 -17.85 -5.54
CA ASP A 147 1.22 -18.22 -5.83
C ASP A 147 0.95 -18.24 -7.36
N GLU A 148 1.95 -17.94 -8.19
CA GLU A 148 1.86 -17.85 -9.67
C GLU A 148 0.80 -16.84 -10.16
N MET A 149 0.59 -15.76 -9.41
CA MET A 149 -0.28 -14.64 -9.78
C MET A 149 0.40 -13.69 -10.77
N TYR A 150 0.94 -14.22 -11.88
CA TYR A 150 1.72 -13.45 -12.84
C TYR A 150 1.00 -12.23 -13.43
N PRO A 151 -0.31 -12.28 -13.76
CA PRO A 151 -1.01 -11.09 -14.23
C PRO A 151 -1.01 -9.95 -13.20
N THR A 152 -1.23 -10.28 -11.91
CA THR A 152 -1.16 -9.30 -10.82
C THR A 152 0.26 -8.77 -10.64
N PHE A 153 1.25 -9.66 -10.69
CA PHE A 153 2.66 -9.27 -10.61
C PHE A 153 3.02 -8.27 -11.71
N LEU A 154 2.70 -8.56 -12.97
CA LEU A 154 2.98 -7.66 -14.11
C LEU A 154 2.26 -6.32 -13.97
N PHE A 155 0.98 -6.33 -13.59
CA PHE A 155 0.20 -5.12 -13.39
C PHE A 155 0.82 -4.22 -12.31
N ILE A 156 1.12 -4.75 -11.12
CA ILE A 156 1.70 -3.93 -10.05
C ILE A 156 3.15 -3.51 -10.39
N THR A 157 3.93 -4.36 -11.07
CA THR A 157 5.26 -3.99 -11.57
C THR A 157 5.17 -2.77 -12.51
N SER A 158 4.20 -2.77 -13.43
CA SER A 158 4.01 -1.65 -14.35
C SER A 158 3.68 -0.35 -13.61
N ILE A 159 2.83 -0.42 -12.58
CA ILE A 159 2.50 0.74 -11.73
C ILE A 159 3.74 1.23 -11.00
N LEU A 160 4.58 0.33 -10.47
CA LEU A 160 5.83 0.70 -9.81
C LEU A 160 6.81 1.39 -10.78
N ILE A 161 6.93 0.91 -12.01
CA ILE A 161 7.80 1.53 -13.03
C ILE A 161 7.33 2.96 -13.34
N VAL A 162 6.03 3.12 -13.63
CA VAL A 162 5.44 4.45 -13.85
C VAL A 162 5.67 5.35 -12.64
N SER A 163 5.53 4.80 -11.44
CA SER A 163 5.76 5.47 -10.18
C SER A 163 7.20 5.96 -10.00
N ILE A 164 8.19 5.12 -10.32
CA ILE A 164 9.60 5.49 -10.29
C ILE A 164 9.91 6.60 -11.31
N ILE A 165 9.30 6.54 -12.50
CA ILE A 165 9.46 7.58 -13.54
C ILE A 165 8.90 8.91 -13.03
N LEU A 166 7.67 8.92 -12.51
CA LEU A 166 7.03 10.12 -11.97
C LEU A 166 7.77 10.67 -10.75
N TYR A 167 8.37 9.80 -9.93
CA TYR A 167 9.18 10.24 -8.79
C TYR A 167 10.41 11.04 -9.22
N LYS A 168 11.07 10.66 -10.33
CA LYS A 168 12.23 11.42 -10.84
C LYS A 168 11.89 12.87 -11.17
N GLU A 169 10.68 13.12 -11.65
CA GLU A 169 10.23 14.45 -12.06
C GLU A 169 9.63 15.24 -10.91
N THR A 170 8.91 14.58 -10.01
CA THR A 170 8.07 15.24 -8.99
C THR A 170 8.62 15.15 -7.58
N HIS A 171 9.61 14.28 -7.36
CA HIS A 171 10.14 13.93 -6.03
C HIS A 171 9.06 13.52 -5.01
N THR A 172 7.93 12.97 -5.49
CA THR A 172 6.82 12.54 -4.63
C THR A 172 6.41 11.10 -4.87
N TRP A 173 6.26 10.33 -3.78
CA TRP A 173 5.69 8.97 -3.79
C TRP A 173 4.20 8.95 -3.42
N GLY A 174 3.66 10.10 -2.98
CA GLY A 174 2.33 10.30 -2.38
C GLY A 174 1.12 9.78 -3.15
N SER A 175 1.17 9.82 -4.48
CA SER A 175 -0.03 9.61 -5.30
C SER A 175 -0.46 8.14 -5.41
N MET A 176 0.42 7.20 -5.04
CA MET A 176 0.28 5.79 -5.39
C MET A 176 -0.78 5.07 -4.59
N TRP A 177 -0.91 5.36 -3.30
CA TRP A 177 -1.90 4.70 -2.44
C TRP A 177 -3.33 4.98 -2.90
N CYS A 178 -3.59 6.20 -3.38
CA CYS A 178 -4.89 6.59 -3.92
C CYS A 178 -5.22 5.85 -5.22
N TRP A 179 -4.23 5.64 -6.09
CA TRP A 179 -4.40 4.86 -7.32
C TRP A 179 -4.66 3.39 -7.01
N ILE A 180 -3.84 2.82 -6.12
CA ILE A 180 -3.98 1.42 -5.68
C ILE A 180 -5.34 1.21 -5.03
N ALA A 181 -5.79 2.10 -4.12
CA ALA A 181 -7.08 1.99 -3.46
C ALA A 181 -8.25 2.00 -4.47
N ASN A 182 -8.25 2.93 -5.42
CA ASN A 182 -9.28 2.98 -6.46
C ASN A 182 -9.25 1.75 -7.38
N ALA A 183 -8.08 1.37 -7.89
CA ALA A 183 -7.93 0.21 -8.78
C ALA A 183 -8.37 -1.10 -8.10
N LEU A 184 -7.96 -1.30 -6.83
CA LEU A 184 -8.40 -2.44 -6.02
C LEU A 184 -9.91 -2.42 -5.81
N SER A 185 -10.51 -1.26 -5.57
CA SER A 185 -11.96 -1.14 -5.36
C SER A 185 -12.75 -1.56 -6.57
N PHE A 186 -12.39 -1.06 -7.76
CA PHE A 186 -13.01 -1.49 -9.02
C PHE A 186 -12.81 -2.98 -9.26
N TYR A 187 -11.60 -3.49 -9.06
CA TYR A 187 -11.32 -4.93 -9.20
C TYR A 187 -12.22 -5.77 -8.28
N LEU A 188 -12.32 -5.41 -7.00
CA LEU A 188 -13.12 -6.15 -6.02
C LEU A 188 -14.61 -6.14 -6.36
N ILE A 189 -15.16 -4.98 -6.74
CA ILE A 189 -16.57 -4.85 -7.15
C ILE A 189 -16.85 -5.70 -8.39
N LEU A 190 -16.00 -5.61 -9.42
CA LEU A 190 -16.15 -6.40 -10.64
C LEU A 190 -16.10 -7.90 -10.36
N ARG A 191 -15.23 -8.32 -9.42
CA ARG A 191 -15.12 -9.73 -9.03
C ARG A 191 -16.37 -10.25 -8.32
N VAL A 192 -17.05 -9.40 -7.53
CA VAL A 192 -18.35 -9.75 -6.92
C VAL A 192 -19.37 -10.00 -8.03
N PHE A 193 -19.56 -9.04 -8.93
CA PHE A 193 -20.55 -9.16 -10.00
C PHE A 193 -20.24 -10.32 -10.95
N TYR A 194 -18.97 -10.55 -11.27
CA TYR A 194 -18.57 -11.70 -12.09
C TYR A 194 -18.91 -13.03 -11.42
N ASN A 195 -18.64 -13.18 -10.11
CA ASN A 195 -18.97 -14.40 -9.38
C ASN A 195 -20.49 -14.64 -9.32
N ASP A 196 -21.31 -13.59 -9.24
CA ASP A 196 -22.76 -13.73 -9.19
C ASP A 196 -23.36 -13.99 -10.56
N LEU A 197 -22.84 -13.38 -11.63
CA LEU A 197 -23.25 -13.66 -13.01
C LEU A 197 -22.95 -15.09 -13.44
N CYS A 198 -21.85 -15.70 -12.96
CA CYS A 198 -21.52 -17.09 -13.26
C CYS A 198 -22.31 -18.12 -12.42
N LYS A 199 -23.14 -17.69 -11.46
CA LYS A 199 -24.05 -18.56 -10.72
C LYS A 199 -25.46 -18.63 -11.34
N ILE A 200 -25.79 -17.74 -12.27
CA ILE A 200 -27.04 -17.70 -13.05
C ILE A 200 -26.88 -18.60 -14.27
#